data_AF-A0A4R2C965-F1
#
_entry.id   AF-A0A4R2C965-F1
#
_cell.length_a   1.000
_cell.length_b   1.000
_cell.length_c   1.000
_cell.angle_alpha   90.00
_cell.angle_beta   90.00
_cell.angle_gamma   90.00
#
_symmetry.space_group_name_H-M   'P 1'
#
loop_
_entity.id
_entity.type
_entity.pdbx_description
1 polymer ?
#
loop_
_entity_poly.entity_id
_entity_poly.type
_entity_poly.pdbx_seq_one_letter_code
_entity_poly.pdbx_strand_id
1 'polypeptide(L)'
;MNKHHQMPDRGLLRVGAASAILGVVAAVVQSAVDPSYPDDPSEAILRASQSHFLTFSRVLDMTAFLLLLVGVSVITRVFSAGRGSAWARVARTLFVVSAAAGATATMVVGSLPEIARSWAEANPALKPGYVAVYDALDDVTGGVFAVSWAALGLFGIVYAVALSKSDLFSKTLAGISAASGVALVSAIVVGIGFQVPVAFVLLALGLVLSYVVIVASSLKLLRMSGAPKVDASHTSNASSSPAQVAPSV
;
A
#
# COMPACT_ATOMS: atom_id res chain seq x y z
N MET A 1 26.10 -26.86 -1.06
CA MET A 1 24.64 -27.07 -1.14
C MET A 1 24.04 -25.94 -1.97
N ASN A 2 23.92 -26.15 -3.29
CA ASN A 2 23.52 -25.09 -4.23
C ASN A 2 22.01 -24.86 -4.13
N LYS A 3 21.62 -23.81 -3.40
CA LYS A 3 20.25 -23.31 -3.46
C LYS A 3 20.04 -22.70 -4.84
N HIS A 4 19.50 -23.49 -5.77
CA HIS A 4 18.97 -22.96 -7.02
C HIS A 4 18.02 -21.82 -6.68
N HIS A 5 18.43 -20.59 -6.99
CA HIS A 5 17.60 -19.42 -6.87
C HIS A 5 16.53 -19.52 -7.95
N GLN A 6 15.41 -20.20 -7.66
CA GLN A 6 14.24 -20.13 -8.52
C GLN A 6 13.78 -18.68 -8.54
N MET A 7 14.01 -18.02 -9.68
CA MET A 7 13.43 -16.70 -9.92
C MET A 7 11.91 -16.82 -9.77
N PRO A 8 11.27 -15.89 -9.03
CA PRO A 8 9.81 -15.86 -8.91
C PRO A 8 9.15 -15.88 -10.29
N ASP A 9 8.01 -16.56 -10.40
CA ASP A 9 7.21 -16.60 -11.62
C ASP A 9 6.97 -15.18 -12.15
N ARG A 10 7.32 -14.95 -13.42
CA ARG A 10 7.16 -13.66 -14.10
C ARG A 10 5.71 -13.20 -14.11
N GLY A 11 4.76 -14.14 -14.22
CA GLY A 11 3.32 -13.84 -14.13
C GLY A 11 2.96 -13.23 -12.78
N LEU A 12 3.42 -13.85 -11.70
CA LEU A 12 3.19 -13.37 -10.33
C LEU A 12 3.76 -11.97 -10.12
N LEU A 13 4.98 -11.70 -10.62
CA LEU A 13 5.60 -10.37 -10.53
C LEU A 13 4.80 -9.28 -11.24
N ARG A 14 4.25 -9.58 -12.43
CA ARG A 14 3.42 -8.65 -13.19
C ARG A 14 2.10 -8.35 -12.51
N VAL A 15 1.41 -9.39 -12.02
CA VAL A 15 0.16 -9.23 -11.29
C VAL A 15 0.40 -8.39 -10.03
N GLY A 16 1.42 -8.72 -9.23
CA GLY A 16 1.74 -7.94 -8.04
C GLY A 16 2.05 -6.48 -8.33
N ALA A 17 2.87 -6.20 -9.35
CA ALA A 17 3.19 -4.83 -9.73
C ALA A 17 1.99 -4.05 -10.28
N ALA A 18 1.17 -4.68 -11.12
CA ALA A 18 -0.06 -4.08 -11.64
C ALA A 18 -1.05 -3.78 -10.51
N SER A 19 -1.25 -4.73 -9.58
CA SER A 19 -2.10 -4.54 -8.40
C SER A 19 -1.59 -3.38 -7.55
N ALA A 20 -0.30 -3.31 -7.25
CA ALA A 20 0.26 -2.18 -6.49
C ALA A 20 0.01 -0.83 -7.16
N ILE A 21 0.25 -0.71 -8.47
CA ILE A 21 0.04 0.54 -9.21
C ILE A 21 -1.45 0.92 -9.22
N LEU A 22 -2.34 -0.02 -9.58
CA LEU A 22 -3.77 0.21 -9.58
C LEU A 22 -4.31 0.53 -8.19
N GLY A 23 -3.76 -0.08 -7.15
CA GLY A 23 -4.10 0.22 -5.76
C GLY A 23 -3.72 1.64 -5.36
N VAL A 24 -2.53 2.12 -5.75
CA VAL A 24 -2.15 3.54 -5.55
C VAL A 24 -3.07 4.47 -6.33
N VAL A 25 -3.39 4.16 -7.59
CA VAL A 25 -4.32 4.98 -8.40
C VAL A 25 -5.70 5.04 -7.74
N ALA A 26 -6.24 3.90 -7.31
CA ALA A 26 -7.53 3.84 -6.61
C ALA A 26 -7.52 4.68 -5.34
N ALA A 27 -6.45 4.61 -4.53
CA ALA A 27 -6.32 5.43 -3.33
C ALA A 27 -6.27 6.94 -3.65
N VAL A 28 -5.50 7.35 -4.67
CA VAL A 28 -5.43 8.77 -5.09
C VAL A 28 -6.78 9.27 -5.60
N VAL A 29 -7.48 8.48 -6.42
CA VAL A 29 -8.81 8.82 -6.92
C VAL A 29 -9.81 8.91 -5.77
N GLN A 30 -9.77 7.96 -4.83
CA GLN A 30 -10.59 8.01 -3.62
C GLN A 30 -10.35 9.31 -2.85
N SER A 31 -9.10 9.68 -2.59
CA SER A 31 -8.77 10.88 -1.83
C SER A 31 -9.15 12.18 -2.52
N ALA A 32 -9.30 12.16 -3.85
CA ALA A 32 -9.78 13.30 -4.63
C ALA A 32 -11.33 13.43 -4.64
N VAL A 33 -12.04 12.34 -4.37
CA VAL A 33 -13.51 12.26 -4.43
C VAL A 33 -14.13 12.26 -3.03
N ASP A 34 -13.36 11.95 -1.97
CA ASP A 34 -13.85 11.95 -0.58
C ASP A 34 -14.30 13.37 -0.17
N PRO A 35 -15.58 13.59 0.14
CA PRO A 35 -16.07 14.90 0.54
C PRO A 35 -15.53 15.31 1.92
N SER A 36 -15.26 16.61 2.11
CA SER A 36 -14.93 17.14 3.43
C SER A 36 -16.20 17.25 4.30
N TYR A 37 -16.10 16.70 5.51
CA TYR A 37 -17.15 16.82 6.52
C TYR A 37 -16.83 17.96 7.50
N PRO A 38 -17.86 18.71 7.95
CA PRO A 38 -17.70 19.68 9.03
C PRO A 38 -17.48 18.97 10.37
N ASP A 39 -16.84 19.66 11.31
CA ASP A 39 -16.55 19.11 12.65
C ASP A 39 -17.79 18.97 13.53
N ASP A 40 -18.90 19.66 13.23
CA ASP A 40 -20.17 19.49 13.95
C ASP A 40 -20.84 18.17 13.54
N PRO A 41 -21.01 17.20 14.46
CA PRO A 41 -21.63 15.91 14.16
C PRO A 41 -23.06 16.04 13.59
N SER A 42 -23.79 17.08 13.97
CA SER A 42 -25.16 17.33 13.48
C SER A 42 -25.17 17.78 12.01
N GLU A 43 -24.18 18.57 11.60
CA GLU A 43 -24.01 18.95 10.20
C GLU A 43 -23.39 17.82 9.38
N ALA A 44 -22.47 17.05 9.97
CA ALA A 44 -21.81 15.92 9.33
C ALA A 44 -22.81 14.82 8.96
N ILE A 45 -23.68 14.42 9.90
CA ILE A 45 -24.73 13.42 9.64
C ILE A 45 -25.73 13.91 8.58
N LEU A 46 -26.06 15.20 8.58
CA LEU A 46 -26.92 15.80 7.57
C LEU A 46 -26.28 15.72 6.17
N ARG A 47 -25.00 16.09 6.02
CA ARG A 47 -24.29 15.98 4.74
C ARG A 47 -24.09 14.53 4.30
N ALA A 48 -23.82 13.63 5.24
CA ALA A 48 -23.69 12.20 4.96
C ALA A 48 -25.00 11.62 4.41
N SER A 49 -26.15 12.05 4.93
CA SER A 49 -27.47 11.59 4.46
C SER A 49 -27.77 11.95 3.00
N GLN A 50 -27.08 12.95 2.45
CA GLN A 50 -27.31 13.48 1.11
C GLN A 50 -26.27 13.02 0.08
N SER A 51 -25.22 12.29 0.48
CA SER A 51 -24.08 12.00 -0.37
C SER A 51 -24.14 10.61 -1.01
N HIS A 52 -24.41 10.57 -2.32
CA HIS A 52 -24.28 9.34 -3.12
C HIS A 52 -22.83 8.94 -3.42
N PHE A 53 -21.88 9.87 -3.26
CA PHE A 53 -20.46 9.63 -3.55
C PHE A 53 -19.73 8.86 -2.44
N LEU A 54 -20.29 8.84 -1.23
CA LEU A 54 -19.73 8.11 -0.10
C LEU A 54 -19.53 6.63 -0.42
N THR A 55 -20.58 5.92 -0.86
CA THR A 55 -20.49 4.49 -1.15
C THR A 55 -19.41 4.20 -2.19
N PHE A 56 -19.30 5.02 -3.24
CA PHE A 56 -18.29 4.85 -4.27
C PHE A 56 -16.87 5.06 -3.72
N SER A 57 -16.65 6.11 -2.92
CA SER A 57 -15.35 6.37 -2.27
C SER A 57 -14.91 5.20 -1.38
N ARG A 58 -15.85 4.57 -0.64
CA ARG A 58 -15.56 3.43 0.25
C ARG A 58 -15.24 2.14 -0.51
N VAL A 59 -15.89 1.92 -1.66
CA VAL A 59 -15.54 0.81 -2.56
C VAL A 59 -14.14 1.01 -3.14
N LEU A 60 -13.77 2.24 -3.50
CA LEU A 60 -12.41 2.55 -3.97
C LEU A 60 -11.36 2.32 -2.88
N ASP A 61 -11.63 2.72 -1.63
CA ASP A 61 -10.75 2.43 -0.48
C ASP A 61 -10.52 0.92 -0.30
N MET A 62 -11.58 0.10 -0.33
CA MET A 62 -11.44 -1.36 -0.19
C MET A 62 -10.65 -1.95 -1.34
N THR A 63 -10.94 -1.49 -2.55
CA THR A 63 -10.21 -1.89 -3.75
C THR A 63 -8.73 -1.52 -3.61
N ALA A 64 -8.41 -0.32 -3.13
CA ALA A 64 -7.05 0.11 -2.89
C ALA A 64 -6.32 -0.78 -1.88
N PHE A 65 -6.90 -1.04 -0.70
CA PHE A 65 -6.25 -1.89 0.31
C PHE A 65 -5.99 -3.30 -0.19
N LEU A 66 -6.95 -3.93 -0.88
CA LEU A 66 -6.79 -5.29 -1.41
C LEU A 66 -5.70 -5.34 -2.49
N LEU A 67 -5.73 -4.40 -3.43
CA LEU A 67 -4.75 -4.32 -4.51
C LEU A 67 -3.33 -4.03 -3.99
N LEU A 68 -3.20 -3.09 -3.05
CA LEU A 68 -1.94 -2.79 -2.38
C LEU A 68 -1.43 -3.97 -1.57
N LEU A 69 -2.31 -4.68 -0.86
CA LEU A 69 -1.93 -5.86 -0.07
C LEU A 69 -1.36 -6.96 -0.96
N VAL A 70 -2.00 -7.26 -2.09
CA VAL A 70 -1.49 -8.21 -3.10
C VAL A 70 -0.14 -7.73 -3.61
N GLY A 71 -0.04 -6.46 -4.02
CA GLY A 71 1.16 -5.89 -4.58
C GLY A 71 2.36 -5.90 -3.63
N VAL A 72 2.18 -5.39 -2.40
CA VAL A 72 3.21 -5.39 -1.35
C VAL A 72 3.60 -6.81 -0.94
N SER A 73 2.65 -7.75 -0.91
CA SER A 73 2.94 -9.15 -0.63
C SER A 73 3.86 -9.78 -1.67
N VAL A 74 3.67 -9.45 -2.96
CA VAL A 74 4.56 -9.90 -4.04
C VAL A 74 5.91 -9.19 -3.97
N ILE A 75 5.92 -7.87 -3.78
CA ILE A 75 7.15 -7.06 -3.67
C ILE A 75 8.06 -7.60 -2.55
N THR A 76 7.50 -7.84 -1.37
CA THR A 76 8.26 -8.33 -0.22
C THR A 76 8.74 -9.78 -0.39
N ARG A 77 8.06 -10.61 -1.19
CA ARG A 77 8.52 -11.98 -1.51
C ARG A 77 9.82 -12.01 -2.32
N VAL A 78 10.12 -10.97 -3.09
CA VAL A 78 11.37 -10.88 -3.87
C VAL A 78 12.61 -10.87 -2.97
N PHE A 79 12.47 -10.44 -1.72
CA PHE A 79 13.55 -10.43 -0.73
C PHE A 79 13.80 -11.79 -0.07
N SER A 80 12.98 -12.83 -0.34
CA SER A 80 12.97 -14.11 0.40
C SER A 80 14.30 -14.86 0.43
N ALA A 81 15.16 -14.68 -0.59
CA ALA A 81 16.47 -15.32 -0.67
C ALA A 81 17.64 -14.48 -0.12
N GLY A 82 17.42 -13.20 0.21
CA GLY A 82 18.49 -12.24 0.53
C GLY A 82 18.63 -11.86 2.01
N ARG A 83 19.64 -11.03 2.30
CA ARG A 83 19.92 -10.45 3.64
C ARG A 83 18.76 -9.58 4.17
N GLY A 84 17.91 -9.08 3.28
CA GLY A 84 16.69 -8.33 3.62
C GLY A 84 15.46 -9.19 3.96
N SER A 85 15.52 -10.53 3.83
CA SER A 85 14.35 -11.42 3.92
C SER A 85 13.56 -11.31 5.23
N ALA A 86 14.24 -11.26 6.38
CA ALA A 86 13.59 -11.13 7.69
C ALA A 86 12.88 -9.78 7.82
N TRP A 87 13.54 -8.69 7.41
CA TRP A 87 12.99 -7.34 7.43
C TRP A 87 11.78 -7.20 6.49
N ALA A 88 11.85 -7.78 5.29
CA ALA A 88 10.73 -7.78 4.35
C ALA A 88 9.51 -8.55 4.88
N ARG A 89 9.71 -9.64 5.64
CA ARG A 89 8.61 -10.37 6.29
C ARG A 89 7.92 -9.53 7.36
N VAL A 90 8.71 -8.87 8.22
CA VAL A 90 8.16 -7.98 9.26
C VAL A 90 7.43 -6.80 8.62
N ALA A 91 8.02 -6.16 7.61
CA ALA A 91 7.39 -5.10 6.84
C ALA A 91 6.04 -5.57 6.26
N ARG A 92 6.00 -6.75 5.61
CA ARG A 92 4.74 -7.29 5.08
C ARG A 92 3.68 -7.47 6.17
N THR A 93 4.04 -7.99 7.35
CA THR A 93 3.09 -8.13 8.46
C THR A 93 2.55 -6.78 8.92
N LEU A 94 3.41 -5.76 9.04
CA LEU A 94 2.97 -4.39 9.38
C LEU A 94 2.04 -3.82 8.32
N PHE A 95 2.31 -4.07 7.04
CA PHE A 95 1.42 -3.66 5.96
C PHE A 95 0.07 -4.40 6.00
N VAL A 96 0.06 -5.70 6.34
CA VAL A 96 -1.19 -6.46 6.55
C VAL A 96 -2.02 -5.83 7.67
N VAL A 97 -1.38 -5.48 8.79
CA VAL A 97 -2.05 -4.81 9.92
C VAL A 97 -2.62 -3.46 9.47
N SER A 98 -1.84 -2.67 8.73
CA SER A 98 -2.30 -1.40 8.16
C SER A 98 -3.52 -1.60 7.25
N ALA A 99 -3.43 -2.48 6.27
CA ALA A 99 -4.52 -2.75 5.33
C ALA A 99 -5.77 -3.30 6.04
N ALA A 100 -5.61 -4.16 7.05
CA ALA A 100 -6.74 -4.70 7.81
C ALA A 100 -7.41 -3.63 8.70
N ALA A 101 -6.62 -2.78 9.36
CA ALA A 101 -7.14 -1.65 10.13
C ALA A 101 -7.86 -0.66 9.20
N GLY A 102 -7.22 -0.26 8.09
CA GLY A 102 -7.84 0.59 7.07
C GLY A 102 -9.14 -0.02 6.52
N ALA A 103 -9.13 -1.31 6.20
CA ALA A 103 -10.33 -2.03 5.78
C ALA A 103 -11.47 -1.93 6.79
N THR A 104 -11.15 -2.17 8.06
CA THR A 104 -12.11 -2.10 9.17
C THR A 104 -12.67 -0.69 9.32
N ALA A 105 -11.80 0.33 9.33
CA ALA A 105 -12.22 1.73 9.43
C ALA A 105 -13.17 2.11 8.29
N THR A 106 -12.83 1.82 7.04
CA THR A 106 -13.71 2.12 5.91
C THR A 106 -15.02 1.34 5.97
N MET A 107 -15.05 0.11 6.49
CA MET A 107 -16.31 -0.63 6.68
C MET A 107 -17.21 0.06 7.72
N VAL A 108 -16.63 0.57 8.82
CA VAL A 108 -17.36 1.37 9.81
C VAL A 108 -17.89 2.65 9.19
N VAL A 109 -17.05 3.42 8.49
CA VAL A 109 -17.50 4.63 7.76
C VAL A 109 -18.55 4.31 6.70
N GLY A 110 -18.41 3.16 6.03
CA GLY A 110 -19.37 2.67 5.04
C GLY A 110 -20.76 2.41 5.61
N SER A 111 -20.90 2.25 6.92
CA SER A 111 -22.20 2.12 7.60
C SER A 111 -22.84 3.47 7.97
N LEU A 112 -22.07 4.57 8.02
CA LEU A 112 -22.55 5.89 8.40
C LEU A 112 -23.67 6.44 7.49
N PRO A 113 -23.68 6.21 6.15
CA PRO A 113 -24.80 6.64 5.30
C PRO A 113 -26.15 6.04 5.73
N GLU A 114 -26.18 4.79 6.17
CA GLU A 114 -27.41 4.12 6.60
C GLU A 114 -27.91 4.70 7.95
N ILE A 115 -26.98 4.99 8.85
CA ILE A 115 -27.26 5.68 10.11
C ILE A 115 -27.80 7.09 9.83
N ALA A 116 -27.18 7.81 8.90
CA ALA A 116 -27.59 9.16 8.50
C ALA A 116 -28.99 9.17 7.86
N ARG A 117 -29.30 8.17 7.03
CA ARG A 117 -30.64 7.98 6.46
C ARG A 117 -31.67 7.66 7.56
N SER A 118 -31.34 6.76 8.47
CA SER A 118 -32.19 6.41 9.62
C SER A 118 -32.44 7.62 10.52
N TRP A 119 -31.43 8.47 10.74
CA TRP A 119 -31.56 9.73 11.47
C TRP A 119 -32.50 10.72 10.78
N ALA A 120 -32.44 10.82 9.44
CA ALA A 120 -33.29 11.73 8.68
C ALA A 120 -34.78 11.38 8.83
N GLU A 121 -35.09 10.08 8.86
CA GLU A 121 -36.44 9.53 8.98
C GLU A 121 -36.92 9.38 10.44
N ALA A 122 -36.02 9.52 11.42
CA ALA A 122 -36.33 9.33 12.83
C ALA A 122 -37.23 10.43 13.42
N ASN A 123 -38.05 10.04 14.41
CA ASN A 123 -38.78 10.96 15.27
C ASN A 123 -37.81 11.98 15.92
N PRO A 124 -38.15 13.28 15.97
CA PRO A 124 -37.32 14.31 16.61
C PRO A 124 -36.76 13.94 17.99
N ALA A 125 -37.52 13.20 18.81
CA ALA A 125 -37.08 12.77 20.14
C ALA A 125 -35.90 11.77 20.11
N LEU A 126 -35.69 11.04 19.01
CA LEU A 126 -34.63 10.04 18.85
C LEU A 126 -33.39 10.57 18.13
N LYS A 127 -33.50 11.72 17.44
CA LYS A 127 -32.40 12.31 16.65
C LYS A 127 -31.12 12.55 17.45
N PRO A 128 -31.16 13.04 18.71
CA PRO A 128 -29.95 13.22 19.52
C PRO A 128 -29.18 11.91 19.74
N GLY A 129 -29.88 10.78 19.90
CA GLY A 129 -29.25 9.47 20.08
C GLY A 129 -28.48 9.02 18.83
N TYR A 130 -29.04 9.25 17.65
CA TYR A 130 -28.35 8.97 16.38
C TYR A 130 -27.12 9.84 16.16
N VAL A 131 -27.18 11.12 16.54
CA VAL A 131 -26.01 12.02 16.48
C VAL A 131 -24.89 11.51 17.40
N ALA A 132 -25.23 11.11 18.62
CA ALA A 132 -24.25 10.53 19.55
C ALA A 132 -23.63 9.21 19.04
N VAL A 133 -24.42 8.35 18.39
CA VAL A 133 -23.89 7.13 17.75
C VAL A 133 -22.98 7.46 16.57
N TYR A 134 -23.37 8.44 15.75
CA TYR A 134 -22.55 8.89 14.62
C TYR A 134 -21.20 9.43 15.09
N ASP A 135 -21.20 10.32 16.10
CA ASP A 135 -20.01 10.90 16.72
C ASP A 135 -19.08 9.81 17.29
N ALA A 136 -19.63 8.86 18.07
CA ALA A 136 -18.85 7.76 18.61
C ALA A 136 -18.24 6.85 17.54
N LEU A 137 -18.94 6.62 16.42
CA LEU A 137 -18.42 5.83 15.30
C LEU A 137 -17.35 6.60 14.51
N ASP A 138 -17.47 7.91 14.40
CA ASP A 138 -16.45 8.77 13.78
C ASP A 138 -15.15 8.73 14.60
N ASP A 139 -15.24 8.89 15.92
CA ASP A 139 -14.10 8.77 16.85
C ASP A 139 -13.42 7.40 16.78
N VAL A 140 -14.22 6.32 16.82
CA VAL A 140 -13.70 4.94 16.69
C VAL A 140 -12.99 4.77 15.35
N THR A 141 -13.57 5.28 14.27
CA THR A 141 -12.98 5.23 12.94
C THR A 141 -11.64 5.97 12.91
N GLY A 142 -11.58 7.19 13.46
CA GLY A 142 -10.35 7.96 13.58
C GLY A 142 -9.25 7.20 14.29
N GLY A 143 -9.58 6.53 15.41
CA GLY A 143 -8.65 5.68 16.15
C GLY A 143 -8.14 4.49 15.32
N VAL A 144 -9.02 3.81 14.58
CA VAL A 144 -8.64 2.67 13.72
C VAL A 144 -7.78 3.14 12.53
N PHE A 145 -8.08 4.29 11.92
CA PHE A 145 -7.22 4.89 10.90
C PHE A 145 -5.85 5.28 11.47
N ALA A 146 -5.78 5.80 12.69
CA ALA A 146 -4.50 6.10 13.34
C ALA A 146 -3.63 4.84 13.50
N VAL A 147 -4.23 3.70 13.86
CA VAL A 147 -3.54 2.40 13.89
C VAL A 147 -3.08 2.01 12.49
N SER A 148 -3.94 2.17 11.48
CA SER A 148 -3.59 1.88 10.08
C SER A 148 -2.37 2.67 9.62
N TRP A 149 -2.36 3.98 9.88
CA TRP A 149 -1.28 4.89 9.48
C TRP A 149 -0.01 4.70 10.29
N ALA A 150 -0.11 4.39 11.59
CA ALA A 150 1.05 4.03 12.40
C ALA A 150 1.69 2.73 11.89
N ALA A 151 0.89 1.71 11.59
CA ALA A 151 1.38 0.46 11.02
C ALA A 151 2.02 0.66 9.64
N LEU A 152 1.44 1.52 8.79
CA LEU A 152 2.02 1.90 7.51
C LEU A 152 3.35 2.65 7.69
N GLY A 153 3.43 3.53 8.68
CA GLY A 153 4.64 4.26 9.02
C GLY A 153 5.77 3.34 9.45
N LEU A 154 5.47 2.39 10.36
CA LEU A 154 6.41 1.34 10.77
C LEU A 154 6.80 0.44 9.59
N PHE A 155 5.85 0.10 8.70
CA PHE A 155 6.16 -0.58 7.45
C PHE A 155 7.22 0.18 6.66
N GLY A 156 7.05 1.49 6.43
CA GLY A 156 8.01 2.32 5.69
C GLY A 156 9.42 2.27 6.27
N ILE A 157 9.55 2.35 7.59
CA ILE A 157 10.84 2.29 8.31
C ILE A 157 11.48 0.90 8.17
N VAL A 158 10.72 -0.16 8.45
CA VAL A 158 11.22 -1.55 8.40
C VAL A 158 11.54 -1.96 6.96
N TYR A 159 10.72 -1.54 6.00
CA TYR A 159 10.91 -1.80 4.59
C TYR A 159 12.14 -1.07 4.03
N ALA A 160 12.46 0.12 4.55
CA ALA A 160 13.71 0.81 4.21
C ALA A 160 14.93 -0.06 4.57
N VAL A 161 14.94 -0.72 5.73
CA VAL A 161 16.02 -1.65 6.11
C VAL A 161 16.11 -2.83 5.16
N ALA A 162 14.98 -3.38 4.72
CA ALA A 162 14.96 -4.45 3.72
C ALA A 162 15.55 -3.99 2.37
N LEU A 163 15.17 -2.79 1.91
CA LEU A 163 15.67 -2.17 0.68
C LEU A 163 17.18 -1.90 0.76
N SER A 164 17.68 -1.33 1.87
CA SER A 164 19.11 -1.04 2.06
C SER A 164 19.99 -2.30 2.06
N LYS A 165 19.44 -3.45 2.45
CA LYS A 165 20.14 -4.75 2.49
C LYS A 165 20.03 -5.55 1.19
N SER A 166 19.38 -5.00 0.18
CA SER A 166 19.11 -5.68 -1.09
C SER A 166 19.85 -4.99 -2.23
N ASP A 167 20.68 -5.74 -2.95
CA ASP A 167 21.34 -5.26 -4.18
C ASP A 167 20.34 -5.00 -5.31
N LEU A 168 19.12 -5.54 -5.19
CA LEU A 168 18.04 -5.36 -6.15
C LEU A 168 17.37 -3.98 -6.07
N PHE A 169 17.64 -3.11 -5.11
CA PHE A 169 16.95 -1.81 -4.96
C PHE A 169 17.94 -0.67 -4.67
N SER A 170 17.57 0.56 -5.02
CA SER A 170 18.43 1.73 -4.82
C SER A 170 18.41 2.17 -3.36
N LYS A 171 19.54 2.64 -2.83
CA LYS A 171 19.64 3.27 -1.51
C LYS A 171 18.78 4.52 -1.39
N THR A 172 18.57 5.25 -2.49
CA THR A 172 17.65 6.40 -2.53
C THR A 172 16.22 5.98 -2.21
N LEU A 173 15.77 4.85 -2.76
CA LEU A 173 14.43 4.33 -2.51
C LEU A 173 14.25 3.90 -1.05
N ALA A 174 15.29 3.33 -0.44
CA ALA A 174 15.31 3.06 0.99
C ALA A 174 15.18 4.35 1.81
N GLY A 175 15.92 5.41 1.46
CA GLY A 175 15.82 6.72 2.11
C GLY A 175 14.41 7.32 2.05
N ILE A 176 13.76 7.26 0.87
CA ILE A 176 12.38 7.73 0.69
C ILE A 176 11.40 6.91 1.56
N SER A 177 11.58 5.59 1.62
CA SER A 177 10.77 4.71 2.48
C SER A 177 10.91 5.05 3.96
N ALA A 178 12.14 5.32 4.42
CA ALA A 178 12.40 5.72 5.80
C ALA A 178 11.76 7.09 6.10
N ALA A 179 11.93 8.07 5.21
CA ALA A 179 11.34 9.40 5.36
C ALA A 179 9.81 9.36 5.39
N SER A 180 9.19 8.56 4.51
CA SER A 180 7.75 8.30 4.52
C SER A 180 7.29 7.75 5.87
N GLY A 181 7.99 6.73 6.38
CA GLY A 181 7.63 6.09 7.63
C GLY A 181 7.78 7.01 8.84
N VAL A 182 8.86 7.77 8.91
CA VAL A 182 9.08 8.79 9.95
C VAL A 182 8.01 9.87 9.89
N ALA A 183 7.65 10.36 8.70
CA ALA A 183 6.61 11.37 8.54
C ALA A 183 5.25 10.87 9.02
N LEU A 184 4.84 9.63 8.68
CA LEU A 184 3.60 9.03 9.14
C LEU A 184 3.56 8.84 10.66
N VAL A 185 4.61 8.28 11.26
CA VAL A 185 4.67 8.09 12.71
C VAL A 185 4.65 9.45 13.43
N SER A 186 5.40 10.43 12.92
CA SER A 186 5.41 11.78 13.49
C SER A 186 4.06 12.46 13.36
N ALA A 187 3.33 12.26 12.25
CA ALA A 187 1.98 12.76 12.07
C ALA A 187 1.02 12.25 13.15
N ILE A 188 1.11 10.96 13.49
CA ILE A 188 0.28 10.35 14.54
C ILE A 188 0.65 10.90 15.93
N VAL A 189 1.94 10.95 16.25
CA VAL A 189 2.40 11.46 17.55
C VAL A 189 2.02 12.94 17.73
N VAL A 190 2.21 13.76 16.70
CA VAL A 190 1.89 15.19 16.76
C VAL A 190 0.37 15.42 16.71
N GLY A 191 -0.36 14.64 15.91
CA GLY A 191 -1.80 14.74 15.77
C GLY A 191 -2.54 14.40 17.06
N ILE A 192 -2.18 13.30 17.72
CA ILE A 192 -2.76 12.89 19.00
C ILE A 192 -2.33 13.83 20.13
N GLY A 193 -1.07 14.27 20.14
CA GLY A 193 -0.52 15.05 21.26
C GLY A 193 -0.83 16.54 21.23
N PHE A 194 -0.92 17.16 20.05
CA PHE A 194 -0.90 18.62 19.91
C PHE A 194 -1.98 19.18 18.97
N GLN A 195 -2.72 18.35 18.21
CA GLN A 195 -3.81 18.76 17.30
C GLN A 195 -3.44 19.94 16.35
N VAL A 196 -2.20 19.93 15.84
CA VAL A 196 -1.67 21.04 15.02
C VAL A 196 -1.82 20.72 13.53
N PRO A 197 -2.10 21.72 12.65
CA PRO A 197 -2.17 21.53 11.19
C PRO A 197 -0.94 20.85 10.56
N VAL A 198 0.24 20.94 11.20
CA VAL A 198 1.45 20.28 10.74
C VAL A 198 1.32 18.75 10.73
N ALA A 199 0.49 18.17 11.60
CA ALA A 199 0.24 16.72 11.62
C ALA A 199 -0.39 16.25 10.31
N PHE A 200 -1.35 17.02 9.77
CA PHE A 200 -1.98 16.73 8.48
C PHE A 200 -0.96 16.81 7.33
N VAL A 201 -0.10 17.83 7.32
CA VAL A 201 0.96 17.97 6.31
C VAL A 201 1.92 16.78 6.34
N LEU A 202 2.33 16.35 7.54
CA LEU A 202 3.19 15.18 7.71
C LEU A 202 2.50 13.89 7.28
N LEU A 203 1.21 13.74 7.57
CA LEU A 203 0.41 12.58 7.14
C LEU A 203 0.36 12.51 5.61
N ALA A 204 -0.03 13.61 4.97
CA ALA A 204 -0.13 13.71 3.51
C ALA A 204 1.21 13.46 2.83
N LEU A 205 2.29 14.09 3.32
CA LEU A 205 3.64 13.88 2.81
C LEU A 205 4.06 12.41 2.98
N GLY A 206 3.83 11.84 4.16
CA GLY A 206 4.11 10.45 4.47
C GLY A 206 3.42 9.48 3.51
N LEU A 207 2.13 9.69 3.24
CA LEU A 207 1.33 8.91 2.28
C LEU A 207 1.86 9.03 0.85
N VAL A 208 2.11 10.26 0.38
CA VAL A 208 2.63 10.49 -0.98
C VAL A 208 3.97 9.78 -1.17
N LEU A 209 4.89 9.89 -0.20
CA LEU A 209 6.18 9.20 -0.27
C LEU A 209 6.03 7.67 -0.22
N SER A 210 5.06 7.15 0.55
CA SER A 210 4.73 5.72 0.56
C SER A 210 4.27 5.25 -0.82
N TYR A 211 3.39 6.00 -1.49
CA TYR A 211 2.93 5.70 -2.84
C TYR A 211 4.08 5.73 -3.85
N VAL A 212 4.98 6.71 -3.77
CA VAL A 212 6.19 6.76 -4.61
C VAL A 212 7.03 5.50 -4.42
N VAL A 213 7.23 5.04 -3.18
CA VAL A 213 8.01 3.82 -2.89
C VAL A 213 7.36 2.57 -3.48
N ILE A 214 6.04 2.43 -3.33
CA ILE A 214 5.27 1.29 -3.84
C ILE A 214 5.30 1.27 -5.36
N VAL A 215 5.04 2.40 -6.03
CA VAL A 215 5.06 2.51 -7.49
C VAL A 215 6.47 2.25 -8.04
N ALA A 216 7.50 2.89 -7.49
CA ALA A 216 8.88 2.69 -7.94
C ALA A 216 9.35 1.24 -7.77
N SER A 217 8.98 0.59 -6.65
CA SER A 217 9.25 -0.84 -6.43
C SER A 217 8.55 -1.69 -7.49
N SER A 218 7.28 -1.40 -7.78
CA SER A 218 6.46 -2.13 -8.75
C SER A 218 6.96 -2.00 -10.19
N LEU A 219 7.32 -0.79 -10.61
CA LEU A 219 7.93 -0.54 -11.92
C LEU A 219 9.24 -1.33 -12.06
N LYS A 220 10.02 -1.45 -10.98
CA LYS A 220 11.24 -2.25 -10.99
C LYS A 220 10.94 -3.74 -11.20
N LEU A 221 9.91 -4.29 -10.55
CA LEU A 221 9.48 -5.67 -10.75
C LEU A 221 9.00 -5.93 -12.19
N LEU A 222 8.26 -4.99 -12.79
CA LEU A 222 7.84 -5.10 -14.19
C LEU A 222 9.05 -5.21 -15.12
N ARG A 223 10.07 -4.38 -14.91
CA ARG A 223 11.33 -4.43 -15.68
C ARG A 223 12.04 -5.79 -15.52
N MET A 224 12.07 -6.34 -14.30
CA MET A 224 12.65 -7.68 -14.06
C MET A 224 11.86 -8.80 -14.76
N SER A 225 10.53 -8.67 -14.83
CA SER A 225 9.66 -9.66 -15.51
C SER A 225 9.77 -9.65 -17.04
N GLY A 226 10.31 -8.58 -17.62
CA GLY A 226 10.43 -8.37 -19.07
C GLY A 226 11.75 -8.84 -19.69
N ALA A 227 12.75 -9.21 -18.89
CA ALA A 227 14.07 -9.59 -19.40
C ALA A 227 13.98 -10.83 -20.33
N PRO A 228 14.53 -10.78 -21.56
CA PRO A 228 14.53 -11.92 -22.48
C PRO A 228 15.14 -13.16 -21.84
N LYS A 229 14.53 -14.33 -22.08
CA LYS A 229 15.18 -15.61 -21.77
C LYS A 229 16.34 -15.70 -22.77
N VAL A 230 17.58 -15.61 -22.31
CA VAL A 230 18.73 -15.90 -23.17
C VAL A 230 18.65 -17.39 -23.46
N ASP A 231 18.12 -17.75 -24.62
CA ASP A 231 18.03 -19.14 -25.05
C ASP A 231 19.45 -19.68 -25.22
N ALA A 232 19.85 -20.55 -24.29
CA ALA A 232 21.14 -21.23 -24.28
C ALA A 232 21.28 -22.27 -25.42
N SER A 233 20.40 -22.26 -26.42
CA SER A 233 20.42 -23.20 -27.55
C SER A 233 21.43 -22.84 -28.66
N HIS A 234 22.10 -21.68 -28.59
CA HIS A 234 23.03 -21.24 -29.65
C HIS A 234 24.52 -21.59 -29.45
N THR A 235 24.91 -22.33 -28.40
CA THR A 235 26.34 -22.68 -28.16
C THR A 235 26.71 -24.14 -28.45
N SER A 236 25.84 -24.94 -29.10
CA SER A 236 26.11 -26.38 -29.34
C SER A 236 26.57 -26.77 -30.76
N ASN A 237 26.79 -25.83 -31.70
CA ASN A 237 27.07 -26.19 -33.11
C ASN A 237 28.43 -25.73 -33.66
N ALA A 238 29.42 -25.43 -32.82
CA ALA A 238 30.76 -25.03 -33.27
C ALA A 238 31.87 -25.95 -32.74
N SER A 239 31.74 -27.27 -32.89
CA SER A 239 32.86 -28.19 -32.67
C SER A 239 32.75 -29.45 -33.53
N SER A 240 32.86 -29.29 -34.85
CA SER A 240 33.28 -30.37 -35.73
C SER A 240 33.95 -29.80 -36.98
N SER A 241 35.20 -29.36 -36.83
CA SER A 241 36.13 -29.22 -37.94
C SER A 241 37.25 -30.24 -37.73
N PRO A 242 37.19 -31.43 -38.37
CA PRO A 242 38.35 -32.31 -38.43
C PRO A 242 39.33 -31.75 -39.47
N ALA A 243 40.56 -31.60 -39.00
CA ALA A 243 41.70 -31.04 -39.71
C ALA A 243 41.94 -31.67 -41.08
N GLN A 244 42.22 -30.78 -42.05
CA GLN A 244 42.96 -31.11 -43.27
C GLN A 244 44.29 -31.78 -42.90
N VAL A 245 44.51 -32.98 -43.42
CA VAL A 245 45.83 -33.60 -43.51
C VAL A 245 46.19 -33.76 -44.99
N ALA A 246 47.08 -32.89 -45.45
CA ALA A 246 48.01 -33.11 -46.56
C ALA A 246 49.24 -32.25 -46.21
N PRO A 247 50.49 -32.74 -46.36
CA PRO A 247 51.05 -32.89 -47.71
C PRO A 247 52.14 -33.99 -47.90
N SER A 248 52.42 -34.28 -49.20
CA SER A 248 53.68 -34.66 -49.89
C SER A 248 54.78 -35.43 -49.12
N VAL A 249 55.37 -36.52 -49.62
CA VAL A 249 56.00 -36.81 -50.93
C VAL A 249 55.96 -38.32 -51.20
#